data_AF-A0A9D9EQX1-F1
#
_entry.id   AF-A0A9D9EQX1-F1
#
_cell.length_a   1.000
_cell.length_b   1.000
_cell.length_c   1.000
_cell.angle_alpha   90.00
_cell.angle_beta   90.00
_cell.angle_gamma   90.00
#
_symmetry.space_group_name_H-M   'P 1'
#
loop_
_entity.id
_entity.type
_entity.pdbx_description
1 polymer ?
#
loop_
_entity_poly.entity_id
_entity_poly.type
_entity_poly.pdbx_seq_one_letter_code
_entity_poly.pdbx_strand_id
1 'polypeptide(L)'
;MKTIPALLSALILITVSGIRNADAQNILKLDETQPVENIIPGNMKFCLGGFRIGSHWLSEEELRHYIGDEVYYETYHGARQQYLAGSVLMGGGAGIVIAAAMVQGIVGSNYPNSAYAQRANAMCLLSYIVGTTSMLTGIPFLAIGSGRLKWVASDYNARQAPVSLDLGACPNGIGLCLRF
;
A
#
# COMPACT_ATOMS: atom_id res chain seq x y z
N MET A 1 -35.35 -6.27 -18.57
CA MET A 1 -33.94 -6.47 -18.14
C MET A 1 -33.47 -5.21 -17.43
N LYS A 2 -33.44 -5.17 -16.09
CA LYS A 2 -33.11 -3.96 -15.26
C LYS A 2 -32.11 -4.26 -14.12
N THR A 3 -31.41 -5.39 -14.14
CA THR A 3 -30.66 -5.90 -12.96
C THR A 3 -29.15 -5.67 -12.98
N ILE A 4 -28.57 -5.25 -14.09
CA ILE A 4 -27.10 -5.12 -14.24
C ILE A 4 -26.48 -3.97 -13.41
N PRO A 5 -27.09 -2.77 -13.26
CA PRO A 5 -26.43 -1.70 -12.51
C PRO A 5 -26.41 -1.95 -11.00
N ALA A 6 -27.35 -2.75 -10.46
CA ALA A 6 -27.39 -3.06 -9.03
C ALA A 6 -26.26 -4.02 -8.60
N LEU A 7 -25.85 -4.93 -9.48
CA LEU A 7 -24.76 -5.88 -9.22
C LEU A 7 -23.39 -5.21 -9.16
N LEU A 8 -23.15 -4.20 -9.99
CA LEU A 8 -21.87 -3.47 -9.99
C LEU A 8 -21.71 -2.61 -8.72
N SER A 9 -22.78 -1.96 -8.28
CA SER A 9 -22.81 -1.20 -7.02
C SER A 9 -22.60 -2.12 -5.81
N ALA A 10 -23.22 -3.30 -5.81
CA ALA A 10 -23.07 -4.29 -4.76
C ALA A 10 -21.64 -4.86 -4.72
N LEU A 11 -21.01 -5.11 -5.87
CA LEU A 11 -19.64 -5.61 -5.93
C LEU A 11 -18.62 -4.60 -5.37
N ILE A 12 -18.80 -3.31 -5.68
CA ILE A 12 -17.97 -2.22 -5.13
C ILE A 12 -18.19 -2.12 -3.61
N LEU A 13 -19.44 -2.17 -3.14
CA LEU A 13 -19.71 -2.16 -1.69
C LEU A 13 -19.12 -3.38 -0.98
N ILE A 14 -19.20 -4.59 -1.56
CA ILE A 14 -18.65 -5.81 -0.97
C ILE A 14 -17.13 -5.75 -0.91
N THR A 15 -16.45 -5.25 -1.95
CA THR A 15 -14.98 -5.10 -1.91
C THR A 15 -14.53 -4.07 -0.87
N VAL A 16 -15.19 -2.92 -0.77
CA VAL A 16 -14.86 -1.89 0.24
C VAL A 16 -15.16 -2.37 1.67
N SER A 17 -16.25 -3.11 1.86
CA SER A 17 -16.63 -3.69 3.16
C SER A 17 -15.70 -4.84 3.56
N GLY A 18 -15.32 -5.69 2.60
CA GLY A 18 -14.43 -6.83 2.80
C GLY A 18 -13.01 -6.41 3.18
N ILE A 19 -12.49 -5.34 2.56
CA ILE A 19 -11.17 -4.77 2.90
C ILE A 19 -11.20 -4.21 4.34
N ARG A 20 -12.24 -3.45 4.71
CA ARG A 20 -12.39 -2.94 6.09
C ARG A 20 -12.53 -4.06 7.13
N ASN A 21 -13.21 -5.15 6.79
CA ASN A 21 -13.43 -6.26 7.71
C ASN A 21 -12.19 -7.17 7.84
N ALA A 22 -11.41 -7.33 6.76
CA ALA A 22 -10.13 -8.05 6.81
C ALA A 22 -9.08 -7.29 7.65
N ASP A 23 -9.02 -5.96 7.54
CA ASP A 23 -8.18 -5.13 8.40
C ASP A 23 -8.64 -5.21 9.86
N ALA A 24 -9.95 -5.11 10.14
CA ALA A 24 -10.47 -5.20 11.50
C ALA A 24 -10.25 -6.58 12.16
N GLN A 25 -10.35 -7.68 11.40
CA GLN A 25 -10.12 -9.03 11.93
C GLN A 25 -8.64 -9.37 12.11
N ASN A 26 -7.73 -8.78 11.33
CA ASN A 26 -6.30 -8.89 11.60
C ASN A 26 -5.89 -8.05 12.80
N ILE A 27 -6.52 -6.90 13.03
CA ILE A 27 -6.27 -6.06 14.21
C ILE A 27 -6.80 -6.73 15.50
N LEU A 28 -7.97 -7.40 15.44
CA LEU A 28 -8.56 -8.08 16.60
C LEU A 28 -7.90 -9.43 16.96
N LYS A 29 -7.09 -10.02 16.07
CA LYS A 29 -6.31 -11.24 16.38
C LYS A 29 -4.92 -10.95 16.96
N LEU A 30 -4.52 -9.69 17.07
CA LEU A 30 -3.25 -9.27 17.65
C LEU A 30 -3.36 -8.91 19.15
N ASP A 31 -4.57 -8.97 19.73
CA ASP A 31 -4.84 -8.69 21.15
C ASP A 31 -4.68 -9.93 22.04
N GLU A 32 -3.58 -10.67 21.85
CA GLU A 32 -3.10 -11.62 22.85
C GLU A 32 -1.73 -11.12 23.32
N THR A 33 -1.81 -10.32 24.39
CA THR A 33 -0.73 -9.66 25.12
C THR A 33 0.39 -10.62 25.49
N GLN A 34 1.38 -10.75 24.61
CA GLN A 34 2.70 -11.25 24.97
C GLN A 34 3.43 -10.14 25.74
N PRO A 35 4.10 -10.44 26.86
CA PRO A 35 4.87 -9.46 27.60
C PRO A 35 5.92 -8.84 26.68
N VAL A 36 6.18 -7.54 26.86
CA VAL A 36 7.22 -6.75 26.17
C VAL A 36 8.59 -7.33 26.55
N GLU A 37 8.92 -8.46 25.95
CA GLU A 37 10.24 -9.06 26.00
C GLU A 37 11.15 -8.14 25.20
N ASN A 38 12.26 -7.71 25.80
CA ASN A 38 13.24 -6.79 25.21
C ASN A 38 13.60 -7.22 23.78
N ILE A 39 12.90 -6.66 22.79
CA ILE A 39 13.18 -6.91 21.38
C ILE A 39 14.48 -6.19 21.10
N ILE A 40 15.55 -6.97 20.95
CA ILE A 40 16.84 -6.50 20.43
C ILE A 40 16.54 -5.65 19.18
N PRO A 41 17.07 -4.41 19.07
CA PRO A 41 16.76 -3.50 17.98
C PRO A 41 17.08 -4.17 16.63
N GLY A 42 16.05 -4.73 16.01
CA GLY A 42 16.12 -5.40 14.72
C GLY A 42 15.81 -4.39 13.62
N ASN A 43 16.41 -4.60 12.44
CA ASN A 43 16.12 -3.73 11.31
C ASN A 43 14.63 -3.75 10.96
N MET A 44 14.00 -2.57 11.03
CA MET A 44 12.64 -2.33 10.60
C MET A 44 12.55 -2.45 9.08
N LYS A 45 11.53 -3.17 8.59
CA LYS A 45 11.26 -3.35 7.16
C LYS A 45 9.80 -3.05 6.87
N PHE A 46 9.55 -2.33 5.78
CA PHE A 46 8.22 -2.13 5.22
C PHE A 46 7.88 -3.23 4.21
N CYS A 47 6.81 -4.00 4.47
CA CYS A 47 6.38 -5.12 3.64
C CYS A 47 4.83 -5.18 3.63
N LEU A 48 4.21 -5.46 2.48
CA LEU A 48 2.75 -5.70 2.36
C LEU A 48 1.85 -4.64 3.01
N GLY A 49 2.26 -3.36 3.01
CA GLY A 49 1.47 -2.27 3.59
C GLY A 49 1.66 -2.06 5.10
N GLY A 50 2.49 -2.87 5.77
CA GLY A 50 2.81 -2.75 7.19
C GLY A 50 4.30 -2.71 7.48
N PHE A 51 4.63 -2.41 8.74
CA PHE A 51 6.00 -2.47 9.25
C PHE A 51 6.21 -3.73 10.06
N ARG A 52 7.42 -4.29 9.97
CA ARG A 52 7.85 -5.39 10.81
C ARG A 52 9.26 -5.17 11.32
N ILE A 53 9.53 -5.62 12.54
CA ILE A 53 10.86 -5.74 13.13
C ILE A 53 11.11 -7.23 13.36
N GLY A 54 12.14 -7.77 12.71
CA GLY A 54 12.37 -9.23 12.70
C GLY A 54 11.18 -10.00 12.11
N SER A 55 10.57 -10.86 12.92
CA SER A 55 9.35 -11.63 12.59
C SER A 55 8.05 -11.00 13.09
N HIS A 56 8.12 -9.90 13.84
CA HIS A 56 6.97 -9.28 14.49
C HIS A 56 6.41 -8.13 13.66
N TRP A 57 5.10 -8.13 13.44
CA TRP A 57 4.38 -7.04 12.78
C TRP A 57 4.05 -5.96 13.81
N LEU A 58 4.41 -4.72 13.50
CA LEU A 58 4.18 -3.60 14.38
C LEU A 58 2.76 -3.07 14.22
N SER A 59 2.09 -2.88 15.35
CA SER A 59 0.86 -2.08 15.41
C SER A 59 1.15 -0.59 15.16
N GLU A 60 0.11 0.19 14.86
CA GLU A 60 0.24 1.64 14.68
C GLU A 60 0.74 2.35 15.94
N GLU A 61 0.31 1.88 17.12
CA GLU A 61 0.70 2.46 18.41
C GLU A 61 2.17 2.19 18.72
N GLU A 62 2.64 0.96 18.49
CA GLU A 62 4.06 0.62 18.65
C GLU A 62 4.91 1.37 17.64
N LEU A 63 4.47 1.43 16.37
CA LEU A 63 5.17 2.14 15.31
C LEU A 63 5.34 3.63 15.65
N ARG A 64 4.30 4.25 16.23
CA ARG A 64 4.34 5.63 16.74
C ARG A 64 5.38 5.77 17.86
N HIS A 65 5.44 4.82 18.78
CA HIS A 65 6.44 4.84 19.85
C HIS A 65 7.88 4.70 19.32
N TYR A 66 8.11 3.87 18.30
CA TYR A 66 9.44 3.61 17.75
C TYR A 66 10.01 4.76 16.90
N ILE A 67 9.18 5.44 16.11
CA ILE A 67 9.66 6.47 15.16
C ILE A 67 9.54 7.87 15.78
N GLY A 68 8.62 8.06 16.72
CA GLY A 68 8.30 9.34 17.34
C GLY A 68 7.14 10.06 16.67
N ASP A 69 6.42 10.85 17.47
CA ASP A 69 5.15 11.49 17.09
C ASP A 69 5.27 12.45 15.90
N GLU A 70 6.37 13.19 15.81
CA GLU A 70 6.59 14.17 14.73
C GLU A 70 6.67 13.49 13.36
N VAL A 71 7.54 12.48 13.23
CA VAL A 71 7.73 11.73 11.96
C VAL A 71 6.49 10.91 11.61
N TYR A 72 5.79 10.39 12.63
CA TYR A 72 4.55 9.62 12.44
C TYR A 72 3.45 10.46 11.79
N TYR A 73 3.17 11.65 12.31
CA TYR A 73 2.09 12.48 11.79
C TYR A 73 2.45 13.15 10.45
N GLU A 74 3.67 13.67 10.31
CA GLU A 74 4.04 14.41 9.10
C GLU A 74 4.28 13.50 7.89
N THR A 75 4.93 12.36 8.11
CA THR A 75 5.43 11.54 6.98
C THR A 75 4.66 10.25 6.82
N TYR A 76 4.43 9.50 7.91
CA TYR A 76 3.81 8.18 7.82
C TYR A 76 2.33 8.24 7.42
N HIS A 77 1.54 9.07 8.10
CA HIS A 77 0.10 9.14 7.85
C HIS A 77 -0.22 9.55 6.40
N GLY A 78 0.47 10.58 5.90
CA GLY A 78 0.33 11.03 4.50
C GLY A 78 0.79 9.97 3.49
N ALA A 79 1.92 9.30 3.75
CA ALA A 79 2.43 8.26 2.87
C ALA A 79 1.51 7.03 2.81
N ARG A 80 0.92 6.65 3.96
CA ARG A 80 -0.04 5.54 4.03
C ARG A 80 -1.32 5.84 3.29
N GLN A 81 -1.86 7.06 3.40
CA GLN A 81 -3.02 7.47 2.61
C GLN A 81 -2.73 7.42 1.11
N GLN A 82 -1.56 7.87 0.67
CA GLN A 82 -1.17 7.81 -0.74
C GLN A 82 -1.03 6.36 -1.23
N TYR A 83 -0.40 5.50 -0.44
CA TYR A 83 -0.28 4.07 -0.74
C TYR A 83 -1.65 3.40 -0.84
N LEU A 84 -2.56 3.70 0.09
CA LEU A 84 -3.91 3.15 0.10
C LEU A 84 -4.73 3.66 -1.09
N ALA A 85 -4.68 4.96 -1.38
CA ALA A 85 -5.33 5.55 -2.56
C ALA A 85 -4.83 4.90 -3.86
N GLY A 86 -3.51 4.73 -3.99
CA GLY A 86 -2.91 4.07 -5.15
C GLY A 86 -3.33 2.58 -5.26
N SER A 87 -3.39 1.87 -4.14
CA SER A 87 -3.86 0.47 -4.10
C SER A 87 -5.32 0.34 -4.54
N VAL A 88 -6.19 1.24 -4.06
CA VAL A 88 -7.60 1.27 -4.43
C VAL A 88 -7.79 1.63 -5.90
N LEU A 89 -7.04 2.62 -6.41
CA LEU A 89 -7.09 3.00 -7.83
C LEU A 89 -6.63 1.87 -8.76
N MET A 90 -5.56 1.17 -8.40
CA MET A 90 -5.08 0.01 -9.13
C MET A 90 -6.07 -1.15 -9.09
N GLY A 91 -6.51 -1.55 -7.89
CA GLY A 91 -7.45 -2.66 -7.72
C GLY A 91 -8.80 -2.39 -8.37
N GLY A 92 -9.33 -1.19 -8.19
CA GLY A 92 -10.57 -0.75 -8.82
C GLY A 92 -10.46 -0.69 -10.35
N GLY A 93 -9.38 -0.13 -10.87
CA GLY A 93 -9.12 -0.07 -12.32
C GLY A 93 -9.01 -1.46 -12.95
N ALA A 94 -8.24 -2.35 -12.34
CA ALA A 94 -8.11 -3.74 -12.78
C ALA A 94 -9.47 -4.46 -12.77
N GLY A 95 -10.28 -4.24 -11.73
CA GLY A 95 -11.64 -4.78 -11.64
C GLY A 95 -12.54 -4.31 -12.78
N ILE A 96 -12.50 -3.02 -13.13
CA ILE A 96 -13.27 -2.46 -14.26
C ILE A 96 -12.83 -3.10 -15.58
N VAL A 97 -11.53 -3.22 -15.83
CA VAL A 97 -10.99 -3.82 -17.05
C VAL A 97 -11.41 -5.27 -17.20
N ILE A 98 -11.31 -6.07 -16.12
CA ILE A 98 -11.72 -7.48 -16.12
C ILE A 98 -13.22 -7.60 -16.38
N ALA A 99 -14.04 -6.79 -15.69
CA ALA A 99 -15.49 -6.79 -15.91
C ALA A 99 -15.87 -6.42 -17.34
N ALA A 100 -15.22 -5.41 -17.93
CA ALA A 100 -15.43 -5.03 -19.33
C ALA A 100 -15.06 -6.16 -20.29
N ALA A 101 -13.94 -6.84 -20.06
CA ALA A 101 -13.52 -7.99 -20.86
C ALA A 101 -14.51 -9.17 -20.79
N MET A 102 -15.03 -9.46 -19.60
CA MET A 102 -16.05 -10.50 -19.43
C MET A 102 -17.35 -10.15 -20.16
N VAL A 103 -17.81 -8.89 -20.05
CA VAL A 103 -19.01 -8.42 -20.76
C VAL A 103 -18.82 -8.50 -22.27
N GLN A 104 -17.67 -8.06 -22.78
CA GLN A 104 -17.35 -8.14 -24.20
C GLN A 104 -17.31 -9.60 -24.70
N GLY A 105 -16.74 -10.52 -23.92
CA GLY A 105 -16.73 -11.95 -24.26
C GLY A 105 -18.13 -12.57 -24.32
N ILE A 106 -19.00 -12.24 -23.37
CA ILE A 106 -20.38 -12.75 -23.32
C ILE A 106 -21.24 -12.14 -24.43
N VAL A 107 -21.23 -10.80 -24.58
CA VAL A 107 -22.09 -10.12 -25.56
C VAL A 107 -21.59 -10.36 -26.99
N GLY A 108 -20.27 -10.33 -27.20
CA GLY A 108 -19.66 -10.51 -28.52
C GLY A 108 -19.85 -11.92 -29.08
N SER A 109 -19.85 -12.96 -28.24
CA SER A 109 -20.08 -14.34 -28.67
C SER A 109 -21.55 -14.64 -29.00
N ASN A 110 -22.49 -14.07 -28.25
CA ASN A 110 -23.91 -14.37 -28.40
C ASN A 110 -24.62 -13.51 -29.46
N TYR A 111 -24.13 -12.29 -29.75
CA TYR A 111 -24.84 -11.35 -30.63
C TYR A 111 -23.92 -10.55 -31.57
N PRO A 112 -23.10 -11.20 -32.43
CA PRO A 112 -21.98 -10.58 -33.13
C PRO A 112 -22.35 -9.40 -34.06
N ASN A 113 -23.58 -9.32 -34.57
CA ASN A 113 -24.01 -8.27 -35.51
C ASN A 113 -25.23 -7.47 -35.04
N SER A 114 -25.51 -7.47 -33.73
CA SER A 114 -26.66 -6.72 -33.20
C SER A 114 -26.30 -5.26 -32.87
N ALA A 115 -27.28 -4.35 -33.00
CA ALA A 115 -27.15 -2.98 -32.51
C ALA A 115 -26.86 -2.93 -30.99
N TYR A 116 -27.30 -3.94 -30.24
CA TYR A 116 -26.97 -4.13 -28.83
C TYR A 116 -25.48 -4.40 -28.61
N ALA A 117 -24.86 -5.26 -29.42
CA ALA A 117 -23.44 -5.55 -29.33
C ALA A 117 -22.58 -4.33 -29.70
N GLN A 118 -22.99 -3.53 -30.69
CA GLN A 118 -22.30 -2.27 -30.99
C GLN A 118 -22.32 -1.28 -29.81
N ARG A 119 -23.47 -1.12 -29.14
CA ARG A 119 -23.58 -0.27 -27.94
C ARG A 119 -22.77 -0.82 -26.76
N ALA A 120 -22.80 -2.14 -26.56
CA ALA A 120 -22.01 -2.79 -25.52
C ALA A 120 -20.51 -2.63 -25.75
N ASN A 121 -20.03 -2.77 -27.00
CA ASN A 121 -18.63 -2.55 -27.36
C ASN A 121 -18.19 -1.11 -27.10
N ALA A 122 -19.02 -0.11 -27.43
CA ALA A 122 -18.72 1.28 -27.12
C ALA A 122 -18.58 1.53 -25.61
N MET A 123 -19.49 0.95 -24.80
CA MET A 123 -19.41 1.05 -23.34
C MET A 123 -18.18 0.31 -22.77
N CYS A 124 -17.86 -0.87 -23.30
CA CYS A 124 -16.66 -1.61 -22.89
C CYS A 124 -15.38 -0.80 -23.20
N LEU A 125 -15.31 -0.13 -24.36
CA LEU A 125 -14.19 0.73 -24.72
C LEU A 125 -14.01 1.89 -23.74
N LEU A 126 -15.10 2.55 -23.34
CA LEU A 126 -15.05 3.58 -22.31
C LEU A 126 -14.59 3.00 -20.96
N SER A 127 -15.10 1.82 -20.57
CA SER A 127 -14.66 1.14 -19.35
C SER A 127 -13.17 0.78 -19.38
N TYR A 128 -12.63 0.35 -20.53
CA TYR A 128 -11.19 0.12 -20.67
C TYR A 128 -10.39 1.40 -20.50
N ILE A 129 -10.82 2.52 -21.10
CA ILE A 129 -10.13 3.81 -20.94
C ILE A 129 -10.15 4.22 -19.47
N VAL A 130 -11.30 4.16 -18.80
CA VAL A 130 -11.43 4.53 -17.39
C VAL A 130 -10.60 3.61 -16.49
N GLY A 131 -10.68 2.30 -16.68
CA GLY A 131 -9.94 1.34 -15.85
C GLY A 131 -8.43 1.39 -16.06
N THR A 132 -7.96 1.55 -17.31
CA THR A 132 -6.52 1.69 -17.59
C THR A 132 -5.96 3.03 -17.09
N THR A 133 -6.70 4.13 -17.24
CA THR A 133 -6.27 5.44 -16.72
C THR A 133 -6.25 5.47 -15.19
N SER A 134 -7.19 4.80 -14.50
CA SER A 134 -7.14 4.70 -13.03
C SER A 134 -5.96 3.85 -12.56
N MET A 135 -5.61 2.77 -13.27
CA MET A 135 -4.40 2.00 -12.98
C MET A 135 -3.13 2.82 -13.19
N LEU A 136 -3.04 3.55 -14.32
CA LEU A 136 -1.89 4.39 -14.65
C LEU A 136 -1.69 5.50 -13.62
N THR A 137 -2.77 6.13 -13.16
CA THR A 137 -2.70 7.13 -12.08
C THR A 137 -2.42 6.52 -10.71
N GLY A 138 -2.78 5.25 -10.47
CA GLY A 138 -2.44 4.53 -9.23
C GLY A 138 -0.94 4.23 -9.06
N ILE A 139 -0.20 4.00 -10.15
CA ILE A 139 1.26 3.70 -10.12
C ILE A 139 2.06 4.77 -9.36
N PRO A 140 2.02 6.06 -9.71
CA PRO A 140 2.82 7.07 -9.04
C PRO A 140 2.44 7.22 -7.56
N PHE A 141 1.16 7.10 -7.21
CA PHE A 141 0.70 7.14 -5.82
C PHE A 141 1.29 5.99 -4.99
N LEU A 142 1.30 4.77 -5.55
CA LEU A 142 1.92 3.61 -4.91
C LEU A 142 3.45 3.76 -4.79
N ALA A 143 4.11 4.23 -5.84
CA ALA A 143 5.55 4.41 -5.86
C ALA A 143 6.00 5.46 -4.82
N ILE A 144 5.33 6.62 -4.78
CA ILE A 144 5.63 7.69 -3.82
C ILE A 144 5.29 7.25 -2.40
N GLY A 145 4.10 6.67 -2.18
CA GLY A 145 3.66 6.20 -0.86
C GLY A 145 4.60 5.12 -0.31
N SER A 146 4.88 4.08 -1.10
CA SER A 146 5.79 3.01 -0.67
C SER A 146 7.23 3.48 -0.49
N GLY A 147 7.70 4.44 -1.30
CA GLY A 147 9.01 5.06 -1.15
C GLY A 147 9.15 5.81 0.18
N ARG A 148 8.15 6.63 0.52
CA ARG A 148 8.13 7.35 1.81
C ARG A 148 8.03 6.40 3.01
N LEU A 149 7.23 5.34 2.91
CA LEU A 149 7.12 4.33 3.98
C LEU A 149 8.44 3.55 4.16
N LYS A 150 9.14 3.24 3.07
CA LYS A 150 10.49 2.65 3.14
C LYS A 150 11.52 3.63 3.72
N TRP A 151 11.40 4.91 3.41
CA TRP A 151 12.27 5.94 3.99
C TRP A 151 12.11 6.00 5.51
N VAL A 152 10.88 5.94 6.02
CA VAL A 152 10.60 5.87 7.47
C VAL A 152 11.29 4.68 8.14
N ALA A 153 11.22 3.48 7.53
CA ALA A 153 11.96 2.31 8.03
C ALA A 153 13.49 2.54 8.00
N SER A 154 14.00 3.15 6.93
CA SER A 154 15.43 3.42 6.80
C SER A 154 15.93 4.46 7.80
N ASP A 155 15.13 5.48 8.10
CA ASP A 155 15.44 6.53 9.07
C ASP A 155 15.50 5.95 10.49
N TYR A 156 14.54 5.09 10.86
CA TYR A 156 14.59 4.33 12.10
C TYR A 156 15.88 3.48 12.21
N ASN A 157 16.19 2.71 11.15
CA ASN A 157 17.39 1.87 11.14
C ASN A 157 18.68 2.70 11.22
N ALA A 158 18.71 3.88 10.61
CA ALA A 158 19.86 4.78 10.68
C ALA A 158 20.05 5.36 12.08
N ARG A 159 18.97 5.67 12.80
CA ARG A 159 19.00 6.13 14.20
C ARG A 159 19.43 5.02 15.17
N GLN A 160 19.11 3.77 14.87
CA GLN A 160 19.48 2.61 15.68
C GLN A 160 20.83 1.99 15.30
N ALA A 161 21.36 2.32 14.13
CA ALA A 161 22.70 1.92 13.77
C ALA A 161 23.67 2.47 14.82
N PRO A 162 24.53 1.64 15.41
CA PRO A 162 25.57 2.15 16.29
C PRO A 162 26.38 3.16 15.49
N VAL A 163 26.43 4.41 15.97
CA VAL A 163 27.37 5.40 15.43
C VAL A 163 28.75 4.78 15.57
N SER A 164 29.31 4.30 14.47
CA SER A 164 30.66 3.76 14.50
C SER A 164 31.59 4.95 14.71
N LEU A 165 31.93 5.21 15.96
CA LEU A 165 32.90 6.20 16.35
C LEU A 165 34.26 5.70 15.86
N ASP A 166 34.60 6.03 14.61
CA ASP A 166 35.87 5.60 14.04
C ASP A 166 36.95 6.58 14.52
N LEU A 167 37.75 6.11 15.47
CA LEU A 167 38.92 6.81 15.98
C LEU A 167 40.05 6.67 14.96
N GLY A 168 40.01 7.54 13.96
CA GLY A 168 41.03 7.63 12.92
C GLY A 168 42.14 8.61 13.28
N ALA A 169 43.35 8.37 12.77
CA ALA A 169 44.39 9.40 12.76
C ALA A 169 43.93 10.61 11.93
N CYS A 170 44.18 11.81 12.44
CA CYS A 170 44.00 13.05 11.69
C CYS A 170 44.72 12.94 10.32
N PRO A 171 44.14 13.45 9.20
CA PRO A 171 44.81 13.45 7.88
C PRO A 171 46.20 14.10 7.89
N ASN A 172 46.41 14.98 8.85
CA ASN A 172 47.61 15.75 9.15
C ASN A 172 48.60 15.01 10.08
N GLY A 173 48.34 13.74 10.42
CA GLY A 173 49.28 12.86 11.13
C GLY A 173 49.53 13.17 12.61
N ILE A 174 48.90 14.22 13.15
CA ILE A 174 49.06 14.64 14.55
C ILE A 174 47.67 14.65 15.21
N GLY A 175 47.46 13.73 16.15
CA GLY A 175 46.24 13.60 16.95
C GLY A 175 45.24 12.54 16.45
N LEU A 176 44.35 12.15 17.36
CA LEU A 176 43.16 11.33 17.08
C LEU A 176 42.01 12.26 16.67
N CYS A 177 41.37 11.98 15.53
CA CYS A 177 40.12 12.64 15.17
C CYS A 177 38.93 11.73 15.46
N LEU A 178 37.87 12.32 16.00
CA LEU A 178 36.56 11.71 16.07
C LEU A 178 35.88 11.95 14.72
N ARG A 179 35.62 10.87 13.97
CA ARG A 179 34.80 10.92 12.76
C ARG A 179 33.39 10.43 13.12
N PHE A 180 32.40 11.27 12.80
CA PHE A 180 30.98 10.98 12.94
C PHE A 180 30.42 10.56 11.59
#